data_AF-A0A8S8Y3U0-F1
#
_entry.id   AF-A0A8S8Y3U0-F1
#
_cell.length_a   1.000
_cell.length_b   1.000
_cell.length_c   1.000
_cell.angle_alpha   90.00
_cell.angle_beta   90.00
_cell.angle_gamma   90.00
#
_symmetry.space_group_name_H-M   'P 1'
#
loop_
_entity.id
_entity.type
_entity.pdbx_description
1 polymer ?
#
loop_
_entity_poly.entity_id
_entity_poly.type
_entity_poly.pdbx_seq_one_letter_code
_entity_poly.pdbx_strand_id
1 'polypeptide(L)'
;MACRTGDTMKALRRCLVILAVYFASTLVVATPAAAQVSVPAVDLQCLSPNPSGAVDVPVYPGATLTGFANCRVTNPNSYVERIQIQVNADGLVVAAPGTITLAPNGESEFQTTVRADQRMTMSGRNLEVTATVVEANGAPPPNIAESKVQMIINILQFSRLQVEATEPFLQLSPKTDHNFEFKVYNQGNWADKFVVGVTEESRDKLEEKGFQISIPLVSVEIEGMAAPQKVRVMVRTPKNQGWTDEYHTLEFQAVSEFSCRYEISGCNSMSQMITIYVRGVYLPGFELIPSLAMLGMAAAVIARRGMDEDDDDEAEWRESAPGL
;
A
#
# COMPACT_ATOMS: atom_id res chain seq x y z
N MET A 1 117.86 -12.45 -34.58
CA MET A 1 117.03 -11.42 -33.89
C MET A 1 115.64 -12.03 -33.67
N ALA A 2 115.52 -12.90 -32.67
CA ALA A 2 114.34 -13.71 -32.41
C ALA A 2 113.71 -13.25 -31.09
N CYS A 3 112.77 -12.29 -31.15
CA CYS A 3 111.87 -11.96 -30.03
C CYS A 3 110.83 -10.94 -30.53
N ARG A 4 109.75 -11.37 -31.19
CA ARG A 4 108.59 -10.47 -31.45
C ARG A 4 107.25 -11.14 -31.81
N THR A 5 107.17 -12.47 -31.81
CA THR A 5 105.92 -13.22 -32.13
C THR A 5 105.15 -13.70 -30.90
N GLY A 6 105.75 -13.65 -29.70
CA GLY A 6 105.11 -14.12 -28.46
C GLY A 6 104.12 -13.13 -27.83
N ASP A 7 104.34 -11.82 -28.00
CA ASP A 7 103.50 -10.79 -27.37
C ASP A 7 102.22 -10.49 -28.15
N THR A 8 102.23 -10.60 -29.48
CA THR A 8 101.04 -10.43 -30.32
C THR A 8 100.01 -11.54 -30.08
N MET A 9 100.47 -12.78 -29.85
CA MET A 9 99.60 -13.92 -29.56
C MET A 9 98.98 -13.83 -28.15
N LYS A 10 99.70 -13.26 -27.18
CA LYS A 10 99.17 -12.98 -25.83
C LYS A 10 98.15 -11.85 -25.84
N ALA A 11 98.37 -10.80 -26.63
CA ALA A 11 97.42 -9.70 -26.78
C ALA A 11 96.12 -10.17 -27.47
N LEU A 12 96.21 -10.97 -28.53
CA LEU A 12 95.05 -11.54 -29.22
C LEU A 12 94.22 -12.46 -28.29
N ARG A 13 94.90 -13.28 -27.49
CA ARG A 13 94.25 -14.18 -26.52
C ARG A 13 93.56 -13.39 -25.39
N ARG A 14 94.13 -12.26 -24.95
CA ARG A 14 93.50 -11.37 -23.97
C ARG A 14 92.27 -10.64 -24.55
N CYS A 15 92.35 -10.17 -25.79
CA CYS A 15 91.21 -9.55 -26.47
C CYS A 15 90.05 -10.54 -26.68
N LEU A 16 90.34 -11.78 -27.07
CA LEU A 16 89.32 -12.83 -27.19
C LEU A 16 88.67 -13.20 -25.86
N VAL A 17 89.43 -13.24 -24.77
CA VAL A 17 88.88 -13.49 -23.43
C VAL A 17 87.99 -12.33 -22.98
N ILE A 18 88.38 -11.08 -23.23
CA ILE A 18 87.56 -9.92 -22.85
C ILE A 18 86.27 -9.86 -23.69
N LEU A 19 86.34 -10.17 -25.00
CA LEU A 19 85.15 -10.27 -25.86
C LEU A 19 84.22 -11.41 -25.43
N ALA A 20 84.77 -12.57 -25.05
CA ALA A 20 83.99 -13.69 -24.54
C ALA A 20 83.31 -13.35 -23.21
N VAL A 21 84.01 -12.64 -22.30
CA VAL A 21 83.43 -12.16 -21.03
C VAL A 21 82.36 -11.10 -21.28
N TYR A 22 82.54 -10.21 -22.27
CA TYR A 22 81.54 -9.22 -22.66
C TYR A 22 80.27 -9.86 -23.24
N PHE A 23 80.40 -10.83 -24.16
CA PHE A 23 79.25 -11.57 -24.67
C PHE A 23 78.56 -12.41 -23.60
N ALA A 24 79.34 -13.05 -22.71
CA ALA A 24 78.79 -13.80 -21.58
C ALA A 24 78.03 -12.90 -20.59
N SER A 25 78.49 -11.66 -20.37
CA SER A 25 77.80 -10.70 -19.49
C SER A 25 76.51 -10.14 -20.10
N THR A 26 76.41 -10.02 -21.43
CA THR A 26 75.14 -9.67 -22.09
C THR A 26 74.10 -10.79 -22.04
N LEU A 27 74.52 -12.06 -21.96
CA LEU A 27 73.62 -13.22 -21.86
C LEU A 27 73.06 -13.44 -20.45
N VAL A 28 73.72 -12.94 -19.40
CA VAL A 28 73.25 -13.06 -18.00
C VAL A 28 72.16 -12.03 -17.66
N VAL A 29 71.97 -10.98 -18.46
CA VAL A 29 70.89 -9.99 -18.30
C VAL A 29 69.59 -10.40 -19.03
N ALA A 30 69.59 -11.51 -19.78
CA ALA A 30 68.37 -12.14 -20.26
C ALA A 30 67.71 -12.94 -19.12
N THR A 31 67.36 -12.26 -18.02
CA THR A 31 66.30 -12.78 -17.18
C THR A 31 65.05 -12.84 -18.04
N PRO A 32 64.29 -13.95 -18.08
CA PRO A 32 62.96 -13.88 -18.63
C PRO A 32 62.24 -12.84 -17.78
N ALA A 33 61.87 -11.71 -18.39
CA ALA A 33 60.89 -10.84 -17.80
C ALA A 33 59.66 -11.73 -17.59
N ALA A 34 59.45 -12.18 -16.35
CA ALA A 34 58.18 -12.74 -15.97
C ALA A 34 57.18 -11.60 -16.14
N ALA A 35 56.60 -11.50 -17.33
CA ALA A 35 55.35 -10.80 -17.50
C ALA A 35 54.44 -11.45 -16.46
N GLN A 36 54.12 -10.71 -15.41
CA GLN A 36 53.09 -11.12 -14.47
C GLN A 36 51.84 -11.29 -15.34
N VAL A 37 51.52 -12.54 -15.70
CA VAL A 37 50.31 -12.85 -16.44
C VAL A 37 49.19 -12.43 -15.48
N SER A 38 48.64 -11.24 -15.70
CA SER A 38 47.53 -10.77 -14.90
C SER A 38 46.38 -11.72 -15.22
N VAL A 39 45.96 -12.46 -14.20
CA VAL A 39 44.89 -13.45 -14.33
C VAL A 39 43.58 -12.66 -14.47
N PRO A 40 42.67 -13.06 -15.38
CA PRO A 40 41.38 -12.38 -15.50
C PRO A 40 40.69 -12.24 -14.16
N ALA A 41 40.13 -11.07 -13.93
CA ALA A 41 39.52 -10.65 -12.67
C ALA A 41 38.53 -9.54 -12.98
N VAL A 42 37.43 -9.48 -12.24
CA VAL A 42 36.41 -8.44 -12.38
C VAL A 42 36.03 -7.95 -11.00
N ASP A 43 35.85 -6.65 -10.86
CA ASP A 43 35.26 -6.06 -9.66
C ASP A 43 33.86 -5.55 -9.98
N LEU A 44 32.90 -5.84 -9.10
CA LEU A 44 31.51 -5.45 -9.22
C LEU A 44 31.07 -4.81 -7.91
N GLN A 45 30.51 -3.62 -8.01
CA GLN A 45 29.95 -2.89 -6.87
C GLN A 45 28.56 -2.41 -7.24
N CYS A 46 27.57 -2.66 -6.39
CA CYS A 46 26.20 -2.16 -6.59
C CYS A 46 25.74 -1.38 -5.37
N LEU A 47 25.09 -0.25 -5.63
CA LEU A 47 24.56 0.67 -4.63
C LEU A 47 23.09 0.96 -4.91
N SER A 48 22.26 0.90 -3.87
CA SER A 48 20.88 1.37 -3.95
C SER A 48 20.86 2.90 -3.83
N PRO A 49 19.95 3.61 -4.52
CA PRO A 49 19.70 5.02 -4.27
C PRO A 49 19.14 5.29 -2.85
N ASN A 50 18.61 4.28 -2.17
CA ASN A 50 18.01 4.45 -0.84
C ASN A 50 19.07 4.42 0.26
N PRO A 51 18.91 5.24 1.32
CA PRO A 51 19.86 5.30 2.44
C PRO A 51 19.92 4.01 3.26
N SER A 52 18.90 3.15 3.15
CA SER A 52 18.86 1.82 3.76
C SER A 52 19.82 0.82 3.09
N GLY A 53 20.35 1.13 1.90
CA GLY A 53 21.12 0.21 1.08
C GLY A 53 20.27 -0.84 0.36
N ALA A 54 18.96 -0.87 0.59
CA ALA A 54 18.01 -1.79 -0.03
C ALA A 54 17.30 -1.17 -1.23
N VAL A 55 16.88 -1.99 -2.19
CA VAL A 55 16.10 -1.56 -3.35
C VAL A 55 14.62 -1.56 -2.97
N ASP A 56 14.07 -0.38 -2.71
CA ASP A 56 12.67 -0.25 -2.30
C ASP A 56 11.76 -0.20 -3.53
N VAL A 57 10.72 -1.02 -3.54
CA VAL A 57 9.78 -1.17 -4.66
C VAL A 57 8.36 -0.84 -4.18
N PRO A 58 7.78 0.30 -4.61
CA PRO A 58 6.40 0.65 -4.28
C PRO A 58 5.41 -0.16 -5.12
N VAL A 59 4.44 -0.81 -4.48
CA VAL A 59 3.47 -1.71 -5.14
C VAL A 59 2.00 -1.28 -5.00
N TYR A 60 1.75 -0.04 -4.55
CA TYR A 60 0.40 0.51 -4.47
C TYR A 60 -0.18 0.78 -5.88
N PRO A 61 -1.52 0.76 -6.03
CA PRO A 61 -2.14 1.06 -7.32
C PRO A 61 -1.77 2.46 -7.84
N GLY A 62 -1.18 2.53 -9.04
CA GLY A 62 -0.68 3.78 -9.63
C GLY A 62 0.82 4.05 -9.41
N ALA A 63 1.53 3.21 -8.65
CA ALA A 63 2.98 3.29 -8.51
C ALA A 63 3.72 2.83 -9.78
N THR A 64 5.03 3.10 -9.84
CA THR A 64 5.93 2.63 -10.90
C THR A 64 6.13 1.11 -10.88
N LEU A 65 5.94 0.46 -9.71
CA LEU A 65 6.18 -0.97 -9.49
C LEU A 65 7.63 -1.41 -9.71
N THR A 66 8.56 -0.45 -9.75
CA THR A 66 9.96 -0.70 -10.07
C THR A 66 10.88 -0.09 -9.03
N GLY A 67 11.95 -0.81 -8.71
CA GLY A 67 13.11 -0.30 -8.00
C GLY A 67 14.37 -0.51 -8.83
N PHE A 68 15.47 0.15 -8.47
CA PHE A 68 16.73 -0.01 -9.19
C PHE A 68 17.94 0.06 -8.25
N ALA A 69 19.04 -0.54 -8.69
CA ALA A 69 20.36 -0.40 -8.12
C ALA A 69 21.34 0.05 -9.21
N ASN A 70 22.27 0.94 -8.85
CA ASN A 70 23.33 1.39 -9.73
C ASN A 70 24.57 0.53 -9.50
N CYS A 71 25.05 -0.14 -10.53
CA CYS A 71 26.20 -1.02 -10.47
C CYS A 71 27.35 -0.46 -11.29
N ARG A 72 28.57 -0.59 -10.76
CA ARG A 72 29.83 -0.29 -11.44
C ARG A 72 30.61 -1.59 -11.58
N VAL A 73 30.99 -1.88 -12.81
CA VAL A 73 31.86 -3.01 -13.15
C VAL A 73 33.21 -2.47 -13.61
N THR A 74 34.28 -3.04 -13.07
CA THR A 74 35.66 -2.59 -13.29
C THR A 74 36.51 -3.77 -13.75
N ASN A 75 37.30 -3.54 -14.79
CA ASN A 75 38.32 -4.45 -15.27
C ASN A 75 39.69 -4.00 -14.72
N PRO A 76 40.27 -4.66 -13.70
CA PRO A 76 41.58 -4.35 -13.16
C PRO A 76 42.75 -4.82 -14.04
N ASN A 77 42.49 -5.55 -15.14
CA ASN A 77 43.53 -6.09 -16.00
C ASN A 77 44.00 -5.09 -17.07
N SER A 78 45.19 -5.35 -17.60
CA SER A 78 45.84 -4.52 -18.63
C SER A 78 45.43 -4.89 -20.07
N TYR A 79 44.41 -5.73 -20.23
CA TYR A 79 43.85 -6.15 -21.52
C TYR A 79 42.32 -6.01 -21.52
N VAL A 80 41.72 -6.10 -22.70
CA VAL A 80 40.26 -6.03 -22.89
C VAL A 80 39.60 -7.28 -22.33
N GLU A 81 38.51 -7.11 -21.58
CA GLU A 81 37.68 -8.19 -21.05
C GLU A 81 36.23 -8.05 -21.54
N ARG A 82 35.61 -9.19 -21.88
CA ARG A 82 34.16 -9.29 -22.09
C ARG A 82 33.55 -9.94 -20.86
N ILE A 83 32.66 -9.23 -20.21
CA ILE A 83 32.06 -9.58 -18.93
C ILE A 83 30.57 -9.84 -19.16
N GLN A 84 30.10 -11.01 -18.73
CA GLN A 84 28.69 -11.34 -18.69
C GLN A 84 28.10 -10.89 -17.35
N ILE A 85 26.93 -10.25 -17.41
CA ILE A 85 26.17 -9.85 -16.23
C ILE A 85 24.94 -10.74 -16.13
N GLN A 86 24.74 -11.34 -14.96
CA GLN A 86 23.57 -12.14 -14.63
C GLN A 86 22.92 -11.56 -13.39
N VAL A 87 21.61 -11.37 -13.44
CA VAL A 87 20.83 -10.82 -12.33
C VAL A 87 19.74 -11.80 -11.95
N ASN A 88 19.63 -12.10 -10.66
CA ASN A 88 18.56 -12.90 -10.08
C ASN A 88 17.87 -12.10 -8.97
N ALA A 89 16.53 -12.05 -8.98
CA ALA A 89 15.74 -11.27 -8.03
C ALA A 89 14.60 -12.08 -7.38
N ASP A 90 14.83 -13.37 -7.11
CA ASP A 90 13.91 -14.25 -6.36
C ASP A 90 12.46 -14.20 -6.87
N GLY A 91 12.29 -14.44 -8.18
CA GLY A 91 10.97 -14.49 -8.84
C GLY A 91 10.44 -13.14 -9.35
N LEU A 92 11.13 -12.03 -9.10
CA LEU A 92 10.79 -10.73 -9.70
C LEU A 92 11.34 -10.60 -11.13
N VAL A 93 10.71 -9.73 -11.92
CA VAL A 93 11.16 -9.43 -13.28
C VAL A 93 12.34 -8.46 -13.21
N VAL A 94 13.42 -8.77 -13.91
CA VAL A 94 14.65 -7.96 -13.88
C VAL A 94 15.02 -7.45 -15.26
N ALA A 95 15.67 -6.29 -15.30
CA ALA A 95 16.27 -5.72 -16.50
C ALA A 95 17.70 -5.26 -16.17
N ALA A 96 18.66 -5.77 -16.93
CA ALA A 96 20.08 -5.45 -16.84
C ALA A 96 20.75 -5.74 -18.20
N PRO A 97 21.92 -5.15 -18.50
CA PRO A 97 22.70 -5.53 -19.68
C PRO A 97 23.13 -7.01 -19.59
N GLY A 98 23.14 -7.73 -20.71
CA GLY A 98 23.59 -9.14 -20.72
C GLY A 98 25.11 -9.29 -20.74
N THR A 99 25.81 -8.45 -21.50
CA THR A 99 27.29 -8.45 -21.60
C THR A 99 27.83 -7.04 -21.75
N ILE A 100 28.99 -6.78 -21.18
CA ILE A 100 29.73 -5.51 -21.24
C ILE A 100 31.17 -5.82 -21.66
N THR A 101 31.73 -5.00 -22.56
CA THR A 101 33.15 -5.09 -22.94
C THR A 101 33.88 -3.90 -22.35
N LEU A 102 34.93 -4.15 -21.56
CA LEU A 102 35.72 -3.11 -20.91
C LEU A 102 37.14 -3.07 -21.49
N ALA A 103 37.62 -1.84 -21.69
CA ALA A 103 39.01 -1.57 -22.01
C ALA A 103 39.94 -1.95 -20.84
N PRO A 104 41.27 -2.01 -21.08
CA PRO A 104 42.26 -2.17 -20.00
C PRO A 104 42.08 -1.11 -18.91
N ASN A 105 42.06 -1.53 -17.63
CA ASN A 105 41.81 -0.65 -16.48
C ASN A 105 40.51 0.17 -16.61
N GLY A 106 39.58 -0.29 -17.45
CA GLY A 106 38.34 0.41 -17.76
C GLY A 106 37.24 0.05 -16.80
N GLU A 107 36.23 0.92 -16.76
CA GLU A 107 35.02 0.72 -15.95
C GLU A 107 33.78 1.15 -16.73
N SER A 108 32.65 0.58 -16.34
CA SER A 108 31.34 0.95 -16.86
C SER A 108 30.32 0.93 -15.74
N GLU A 109 29.40 1.88 -15.78
CA GLU A 109 28.24 1.93 -14.90
C GLU A 109 27.01 1.43 -15.67
N PHE A 110 26.14 0.69 -14.98
CA PHE A 110 24.85 0.24 -15.50
C PHE A 110 23.81 0.20 -14.38
N GLN A 111 22.54 0.27 -14.77
CA GLN A 111 21.44 0.14 -13.83
C GLN A 111 20.82 -1.25 -13.92
N THR A 112 20.61 -1.87 -12.76
CA THR A 112 19.79 -3.07 -12.63
C THR A 112 18.43 -2.66 -12.11
N THR A 113 17.39 -2.88 -12.90
CA THR A 113 16.01 -2.56 -12.53
C THR A 113 15.27 -3.84 -12.18
N VAL A 114 14.47 -3.79 -11.12
CA VAL A 114 13.58 -4.87 -10.69
C VAL A 114 12.14 -4.37 -10.77
N ARG A 115 11.22 -5.25 -11.15
CA ARG A 115 9.79 -4.97 -11.25
C ARG A 115 9.02 -6.01 -10.46
N ALA A 116 8.14 -5.53 -9.59
CA ALA A 116 7.19 -6.34 -8.83
C ALA A 116 5.78 -6.23 -9.41
N ASP A 117 4.92 -7.14 -8.99
CA ASP A 117 3.50 -7.09 -9.33
C ASP A 117 2.76 -6.08 -8.45
N GLN A 118 1.70 -5.50 -9.02
CA GLN A 118 0.84 -4.59 -8.29
C GLN A 118 0.17 -5.33 -7.11
N ARG A 119 0.08 -4.68 -5.96
CA ARG A 119 -0.44 -5.26 -4.71
C ARG A 119 0.31 -6.50 -4.21
N MET A 120 1.54 -6.73 -4.66
CA MET A 120 2.37 -7.80 -4.12
C MET A 120 2.52 -7.65 -2.61
N THR A 121 2.40 -8.76 -1.88
CA THR A 121 2.51 -8.81 -0.43
C THR A 121 3.87 -8.27 0.04
N MET A 122 3.86 -7.49 1.13
CA MET A 122 5.08 -6.97 1.76
C MET A 122 6.05 -8.12 2.04
N SER A 123 7.27 -8.02 1.52
CA SER A 123 8.30 -9.03 1.68
C SER A 123 9.67 -8.48 1.30
N GLY A 124 10.72 -9.04 1.93
CA GLY A 124 12.10 -8.88 1.48
C GLY A 124 12.45 -9.97 0.47
N ARG A 125 13.10 -9.61 -0.63
CA ARG A 125 13.60 -10.52 -1.68
C ARG A 125 15.10 -10.33 -1.86
N ASN A 126 15.80 -11.37 -2.30
CA ASN A 126 17.23 -11.26 -2.58
C ASN A 126 17.48 -10.81 -4.02
N LEU A 127 18.32 -9.80 -4.20
CA LEU A 127 18.88 -9.40 -5.49
C LEU A 127 20.34 -9.83 -5.54
N GLU A 128 20.67 -10.73 -6.44
CA GLU A 128 22.03 -11.15 -6.72
C GLU A 128 22.45 -10.70 -8.11
N VAL A 129 23.51 -9.89 -8.17
CA VAL A 129 24.15 -9.47 -9.41
C VAL A 129 25.50 -10.17 -9.50
N THR A 130 25.69 -10.95 -10.56
CA THR A 130 26.91 -11.69 -10.84
C THR A 130 27.57 -11.14 -12.09
N ALA A 131 28.83 -10.76 -12.00
CA ALA A 131 29.69 -10.44 -13.13
C ALA A 131 30.68 -11.59 -13.35
N THR A 132 30.75 -12.12 -14.56
CA THR A 132 31.66 -13.21 -14.92
C THR A 132 32.43 -12.85 -16.18
N VAL A 133 33.76 -12.90 -16.13
CA VAL A 133 34.57 -12.72 -17.35
C VAL A 133 34.36 -13.93 -18.24
N VAL A 134 33.91 -13.71 -19.48
CA VAL A 134 33.70 -14.76 -20.49
C VAL A 134 34.77 -14.78 -21.56
N GLU A 135 35.44 -13.65 -21.81
CA GLU A 135 36.62 -13.57 -22.67
C GLU A 135 37.64 -12.58 -22.12
N ALA A 136 38.91 -12.95 -22.22
CA ALA A 136 40.07 -12.13 -21.95
C ALA A 136 40.91 -12.03 -23.23
N ASN A 137 41.05 -10.81 -23.76
CA ASN A 137 41.76 -10.55 -25.01
C ASN A 137 41.30 -11.42 -26.21
N GLY A 138 39.98 -11.70 -26.27
CA GLY A 138 39.37 -12.51 -27.33
C GLY A 138 39.49 -14.03 -27.17
N ALA A 139 40.09 -14.52 -26.07
CA ALA A 139 40.15 -15.94 -25.75
C ALA A 139 39.38 -16.25 -24.45
N PRO A 140 38.87 -17.49 -24.25
CA PRO A 140 38.29 -17.89 -22.98
C PRO A 140 39.29 -17.71 -21.82
N PRO A 141 38.85 -17.23 -20.64
CA PRO A 141 39.75 -17.03 -19.51
C PRO A 141 40.29 -18.37 -18.99
N PRO A 142 41.57 -18.43 -18.55
CA PRO A 142 42.17 -19.65 -18.01
C PRO A 142 41.67 -20.01 -16.60
N ASN A 143 40.90 -19.12 -15.97
CA ASN A 143 40.30 -19.27 -14.64
C ASN A 143 38.82 -18.85 -14.65
N ILE A 144 38.11 -19.20 -13.59
CA ILE A 144 36.77 -18.66 -13.32
C ILE A 144 36.96 -17.31 -12.59
N ALA A 145 36.77 -16.22 -13.32
CA ALA A 145 36.85 -14.86 -12.80
C ALA A 145 35.43 -14.31 -12.62
N GLU A 146 34.93 -14.34 -11.39
CA GLU A 146 33.59 -13.85 -11.05
C GLU A 146 33.61 -12.92 -9.83
N SER A 147 32.69 -11.96 -9.83
CA SER A 147 32.37 -11.13 -8.67
C SER A 147 30.86 -11.07 -8.47
N LYS A 148 30.42 -11.15 -7.21
CA LYS A 148 29.01 -11.26 -6.82
C LYS A 148 28.68 -10.21 -5.78
N VAL A 149 27.57 -9.52 -6.00
CA VAL A 149 27.01 -8.56 -5.05
C VAL A 149 25.57 -8.97 -4.72
N GLN A 150 25.28 -9.06 -3.43
CA GLN A 150 23.94 -9.36 -2.93
C GLN A 150 23.35 -8.13 -2.25
N MET A 151 22.10 -7.84 -2.56
CA MET A 151 21.32 -6.74 -2.01
C MET A 151 19.92 -7.23 -1.64
N ILE A 152 19.25 -6.51 -0.76
CA ILE A 152 17.85 -6.78 -0.41
C ILE A 152 16.94 -5.89 -1.26
N ILE A 153 15.89 -6.47 -1.82
CA ILE A 153 14.76 -5.76 -2.39
C ILE A 153 13.66 -5.74 -1.34
N ASN A 154 13.16 -4.55 -1.02
CA ASN A 154 12.02 -4.40 -0.12
C ASN A 154 10.76 -4.11 -0.93
N ILE A 155 9.80 -5.03 -0.92
CA ILE A 155 8.45 -4.72 -1.38
C ILE A 155 7.78 -3.88 -0.30
N LEU A 156 7.52 -2.60 -0.62
CA LEU A 156 6.98 -1.66 0.36
C LEU A 156 5.54 -2.01 0.74
N GLN A 157 5.23 -1.90 2.03
CA GLN A 157 3.86 -1.94 2.51
C GLN A 157 3.13 -0.65 2.14
N PHE A 158 1.85 -0.75 1.78
CA PHE A 158 0.94 0.38 1.65
C PHE A 158 -0.40 0.08 2.33
N SER A 159 -1.01 1.12 2.88
CA SER A 159 -2.34 1.08 3.46
C SER A 159 -3.40 1.31 2.38
N ARG A 160 -4.51 0.59 2.49
CA ARG A 160 -5.75 0.96 1.84
C ARG A 160 -6.88 0.30 2.60
N LEU A 161 -7.92 1.07 2.92
CA LEU A 161 -9.09 0.52 3.60
C LEU A 161 -10.37 0.82 2.83
N GLN A 162 -11.37 0.01 3.09
CA GLN A 162 -12.73 0.25 2.65
C GLN A 162 -13.70 -0.10 3.78
N VAL A 163 -14.73 0.71 3.95
CA VAL A 163 -15.80 0.48 4.92
C VAL A 163 -17.11 0.35 4.15
N GLU A 164 -17.92 -0.64 4.53
CA GLU A 164 -19.26 -0.88 3.99
C GLU A 164 -20.25 -1.05 5.14
N ALA A 165 -21.40 -0.39 5.07
CA ALA A 165 -22.51 -0.63 5.98
C ALA A 165 -23.41 -1.74 5.41
N THR A 166 -23.73 -2.74 6.23
CA THR A 166 -24.66 -3.81 5.81
C THR A 166 -26.06 -3.26 5.61
N GLU A 167 -26.46 -2.30 6.45
CA GLU A 167 -27.77 -1.65 6.42
C GLU A 167 -27.56 -0.13 6.42
N PRO A 168 -27.57 0.53 5.25
CA PRO A 168 -27.36 1.97 5.15
C PRO A 168 -28.56 2.79 5.65
N PHE A 169 -29.74 2.18 5.70
CA PHE A 169 -30.97 2.79 6.21
C PHE A 169 -31.73 1.76 7.04
N LEU A 170 -32.13 2.14 8.25
CA LEU A 170 -32.99 1.31 9.08
C LEU A 170 -34.01 2.15 9.83
N GLN A 171 -35.23 1.63 9.88
CA GLN A 171 -36.29 2.17 10.71
C GLN A 171 -36.32 1.44 12.06
N LEU A 172 -36.34 2.21 13.15
CA LEU A 172 -36.42 1.69 14.51
C LEU A 172 -37.63 2.26 15.27
N SER A 173 -38.16 1.47 16.18
CA SER A 173 -39.15 1.91 17.17
C SER A 173 -38.45 2.55 18.37
N PRO A 174 -39.09 3.46 19.11
CA PRO A 174 -38.53 4.02 20.33
C PRO A 174 -38.15 2.92 21.35
N LYS A 175 -37.13 3.17 22.16
CA LYS A 175 -36.63 2.23 23.19
C LYS A 175 -36.22 0.84 22.64
N THR A 176 -35.81 0.78 21.39
CA THR A 176 -35.28 -0.43 20.75
C THR A 176 -33.75 -0.39 20.72
N ASP A 177 -33.15 -1.54 21.00
CA ASP A 177 -31.71 -1.80 20.84
C ASP A 177 -31.47 -2.44 19.48
N HIS A 178 -30.53 -1.90 18.71
CA HIS A 178 -30.15 -2.45 17.42
C HIS A 178 -28.63 -2.47 17.25
N ASN A 179 -28.13 -3.51 16.56
CA ASN A 179 -26.72 -3.67 16.27
C ASN A 179 -26.49 -3.37 14.78
N PHE A 180 -25.92 -2.21 14.47
CA PHE A 180 -25.49 -1.90 13.12
C PHE A 180 -24.18 -2.62 12.80
N GLU A 181 -24.16 -3.38 11.70
CA GLU A 181 -22.98 -4.13 11.25
C GLU A 181 -22.26 -3.41 10.11
N PHE A 182 -21.00 -3.09 10.34
CA PHE A 182 -20.07 -2.51 9.38
C PHE A 182 -19.00 -3.54 9.00
N LYS A 183 -18.72 -3.66 7.71
CA LYS A 183 -17.65 -4.49 7.19
C LYS A 183 -16.44 -3.60 6.91
N VAL A 184 -15.32 -3.91 7.55
CA VAL A 184 -14.04 -3.23 7.35
C VAL A 184 -13.14 -4.13 6.52
N TYR A 185 -12.66 -3.62 5.39
CA TYR A 185 -11.80 -4.31 4.44
C TYR A 185 -10.39 -3.72 4.49
N ASN A 186 -9.38 -4.57 4.61
CA ASN A 186 -8.00 -4.21 4.33
C ASN A 186 -7.68 -4.48 2.84
N GLN A 187 -7.59 -3.41 2.07
CA GLN A 187 -7.20 -3.41 0.66
C GLN A 187 -5.69 -3.11 0.47
N GLY A 188 -4.95 -2.98 1.57
CA GLY A 188 -3.50 -2.92 1.59
C GLY A 188 -2.87 -4.28 1.27
N ASN A 189 -1.54 -4.29 1.14
CA ASN A 189 -0.78 -5.49 0.77
C ASN A 189 -0.17 -6.25 1.97
N TRP A 190 -0.50 -5.87 3.20
CA TRP A 190 -0.03 -6.55 4.41
C TRP A 190 -1.02 -6.35 5.57
N ALA A 191 -0.83 -7.09 6.66
CA ALA A 191 -1.54 -6.90 7.92
C ALA A 191 -1.48 -5.44 8.38
N ASP A 192 -2.65 -4.93 8.76
CA ASP A 192 -2.80 -3.59 9.33
C ASP A 192 -3.84 -3.62 10.44
N LYS A 193 -3.66 -2.73 11.40
CA LYS A 193 -4.56 -2.54 12.52
C LYS A 193 -5.38 -1.28 12.29
N PHE A 194 -6.69 -1.44 12.27
CA PHE A 194 -7.64 -0.36 12.08
C PHE A 194 -8.24 0.03 13.42
N VAL A 195 -8.13 1.31 13.77
CA VAL A 195 -8.92 1.91 14.85
C VAL A 195 -10.31 2.17 14.30
N VAL A 196 -11.32 1.64 14.96
CA VAL A 196 -12.72 1.70 14.50
C VAL A 196 -13.57 2.41 15.54
N GLY A 197 -14.52 3.20 15.08
CA GLY A 197 -15.40 3.95 15.97
C GLY A 197 -16.51 4.70 15.26
N VAL A 198 -17.24 5.50 16.02
CA VAL A 198 -18.18 6.50 15.50
C VAL A 198 -17.50 7.85 15.62
N THR A 199 -17.68 8.74 14.64
CA THR A 199 -17.09 10.08 14.70
C THR A 199 -17.64 10.83 15.92
N GLU A 200 -16.81 11.65 16.56
CA GLU A 200 -17.21 12.39 17.77
C GLU A 200 -18.43 13.27 17.49
N GLU A 201 -18.45 13.95 16.36
CA GLU A 201 -19.58 14.77 15.91
C GLU A 201 -20.88 13.96 15.79
N SER A 202 -20.81 12.76 15.20
CA SER A 202 -21.99 11.90 15.06
C SER A 202 -22.45 11.35 16.40
N ARG A 203 -21.53 10.98 17.28
CA ARG A 203 -21.85 10.46 18.62
C ARG A 203 -22.54 11.54 19.44
N ASP A 204 -21.96 12.73 19.52
CA ASP A 204 -22.45 13.81 20.37
C ASP A 204 -23.86 14.26 19.92
N LYS A 205 -24.10 14.39 18.61
CA LYS A 205 -25.44 14.69 18.05
C LYS A 205 -26.50 13.64 18.42
N LEU A 206 -26.13 12.37 18.43
CA LEU A 206 -27.03 11.27 18.77
C LEU A 206 -27.29 11.22 20.28
N GLU A 207 -26.26 11.42 21.10
CA GLU A 207 -26.37 11.43 22.56
C GLU A 207 -27.20 12.62 23.07
N GLU A 208 -27.07 13.81 22.47
CA GLU A 208 -27.93 14.97 22.75
C GLU A 208 -29.42 14.68 22.47
N LYS A 209 -29.69 13.81 21.48
CA LYS A 209 -31.03 13.33 21.15
C LYS A 209 -31.48 12.13 21.97
N GLY A 210 -30.68 11.71 22.95
CA GLY A 210 -31.01 10.66 23.91
C GLY A 210 -30.74 9.23 23.40
N PHE A 211 -29.99 9.06 22.31
CA PHE A 211 -29.48 7.76 21.91
C PHE A 211 -28.37 7.30 22.85
N GLN A 212 -28.22 5.99 23.01
CA GLN A 212 -27.05 5.41 23.69
C GLN A 212 -26.25 4.59 22.67
N ILE A 213 -24.97 4.92 22.51
CA ILE A 213 -24.07 4.24 21.57
C ILE A 213 -23.04 3.46 22.36
N SER A 214 -22.84 2.19 22.00
CA SER A 214 -21.82 1.33 22.59
C SER A 214 -21.08 0.58 21.50
N ILE A 215 -19.75 0.65 21.55
CA ILE A 215 -18.86 0.00 20.60
C ILE A 215 -18.02 -1.01 21.38
N PRO A 216 -18.27 -2.32 21.23
CA PRO A 216 -17.58 -3.36 21.99
C PRO A 216 -16.11 -3.54 21.56
N LEU A 217 -15.74 -3.07 20.37
CA LEU A 217 -14.42 -3.28 19.79
C LEU A 217 -13.86 -1.96 19.23
N VAL A 218 -12.72 -1.52 19.75
CA VAL A 218 -12.08 -0.24 19.37
C VAL A 218 -11.02 -0.37 18.29
N SER A 219 -10.53 -1.59 18.05
CA SER A 219 -9.55 -1.86 17.00
C SER A 219 -9.66 -3.28 16.48
N VAL A 220 -9.39 -3.46 15.18
CA VAL A 220 -9.33 -4.76 14.50
C VAL A 220 -8.04 -4.88 13.71
N GLU A 221 -7.38 -6.03 13.80
CA GLU A 221 -6.26 -6.37 12.92
C GLU A 221 -6.77 -7.24 11.77
N ILE A 222 -6.42 -6.87 10.55
CA ILE A 222 -6.89 -7.53 9.34
C ILE A 222 -5.70 -7.75 8.41
N GLU A 223 -5.50 -9.00 8.00
CA GLU A 223 -4.51 -9.36 6.98
C GLU A 223 -4.80 -8.67 5.64
N GLY A 224 -3.76 -8.39 4.87
CA GLY A 224 -3.90 -7.74 3.56
C GLY A 224 -4.76 -8.58 2.61
N MET A 225 -5.73 -7.95 1.95
CA MET A 225 -6.65 -8.60 0.99
C MET A 225 -7.50 -9.74 1.57
N ALA A 226 -7.59 -9.86 2.90
CA ALA A 226 -8.40 -10.87 3.57
C ALA A 226 -9.90 -10.55 3.54
N ALA A 227 -10.70 -11.51 4.01
CA ALA A 227 -12.14 -11.30 4.22
C ALA A 227 -12.38 -10.16 5.22
N PRO A 228 -13.45 -9.36 5.03
CA PRO A 228 -13.73 -8.23 5.89
C PRO A 228 -14.03 -8.65 7.33
N GLN A 229 -13.59 -7.83 8.29
CA GLN A 229 -14.02 -7.95 9.68
C GLN A 229 -15.33 -7.22 9.90
N LYS A 230 -16.23 -7.85 10.65
CA LYS A 230 -17.55 -7.32 10.99
C LYS A 230 -17.48 -6.60 12.33
N VAL A 231 -17.59 -5.27 12.30
CA VAL A 231 -17.64 -4.42 13.48
C VAL A 231 -19.09 -4.08 13.77
N ARG A 232 -19.51 -4.24 15.02
CA ARG A 232 -20.88 -3.96 15.45
C ARG A 232 -20.90 -2.70 16.29
N VAL A 233 -21.83 -1.80 15.97
CA VAL A 233 -22.14 -0.62 16.79
C VAL A 233 -23.53 -0.82 17.37
N MET A 234 -23.61 -0.90 18.70
CA MET A 234 -24.87 -1.06 19.40
C MET A 234 -25.48 0.32 19.64
N VAL A 235 -26.69 0.52 19.14
CA VAL A 235 -27.43 1.79 19.26
C VAL A 235 -28.76 1.50 19.93
N ARG A 236 -29.01 2.19 21.04
CA ARG A 236 -30.32 2.24 21.69
C ARG A 236 -31.00 3.55 21.34
N THR A 237 -32.19 3.46 20.76
CA THR A 237 -33.06 4.61 20.47
C THR A 237 -33.58 5.26 21.76
N PRO A 238 -33.87 6.57 21.74
CA PRO A 238 -34.33 7.30 22.92
C PRO A 238 -35.66 6.76 23.47
N LYS A 239 -35.87 6.97 24.78
CA LYS A 239 -37.10 6.54 25.48
C LYS A 239 -38.30 7.43 25.17
N ASN A 240 -38.07 8.73 24.96
CA ASN A 240 -39.10 9.75 24.79
C ASN A 240 -39.02 10.29 23.36
N GLN A 241 -39.40 9.48 22.37
CA GLN A 241 -39.64 10.01 21.03
C GLN A 241 -40.96 10.77 21.05
N GLY A 242 -40.98 12.00 20.52
CA GLY A 242 -42.21 12.78 20.39
C GLY A 242 -43.25 12.13 19.47
N TRP A 243 -44.29 12.90 19.14
CA TRP A 243 -45.35 12.47 18.22
C TRP A 243 -44.91 12.46 16.75
N THR A 244 -43.71 12.94 16.47
CA THR A 244 -43.19 13.16 15.12
C THR A 244 -42.04 12.21 14.82
N ASP A 245 -41.97 11.79 13.57
CA ASP A 245 -40.86 11.00 13.09
C ASP A 245 -39.62 11.88 12.90
N GLU A 246 -38.43 11.36 13.27
CA GLU A 246 -37.16 12.05 13.08
C GLU A 246 -36.14 11.15 12.36
N TYR A 247 -35.29 11.78 11.56
CA TYR A 247 -34.15 11.15 10.90
C TYR A 247 -32.87 11.55 11.62
N HIS A 248 -32.02 10.57 11.86
CA HIS A 248 -30.70 10.76 12.44
C HIS A 248 -29.65 10.06 11.60
N THR A 249 -28.42 10.56 11.60
CA THR A 249 -27.31 9.96 10.88
C THR A 249 -26.26 9.47 11.86
N LEU A 250 -25.77 8.25 11.64
CA LEU A 250 -24.62 7.71 12.35
C LEU A 250 -23.46 7.56 11.36
N GLU A 251 -22.31 8.16 11.67
CA GLU A 251 -21.11 8.05 10.86
C GLU A 251 -20.08 7.15 11.55
N PHE A 252 -19.85 5.97 10.96
CA PHE A 252 -18.81 5.05 11.39
C PHE A 252 -17.50 5.37 10.66
N GLN A 253 -16.39 5.39 11.38
CA GLN A 253 -15.07 5.67 10.84
C GLN A 253 -14.10 4.53 11.16
N ALA A 254 -13.25 4.20 10.19
CA ALA A 254 -12.08 3.35 10.39
C ALA A 254 -10.81 4.13 9.98
N VAL A 255 -9.73 3.96 10.74
CA VAL A 255 -8.44 4.63 10.50
C VAL A 255 -7.31 3.60 10.56
N SER A 256 -6.43 3.60 9.57
CA SER A 256 -5.26 2.71 9.50
C SER A 256 -4.15 3.17 10.45
N GLU A 257 -3.71 2.31 11.37
CA GLU A 257 -2.59 2.61 12.27
C GLU A 257 -1.25 2.62 11.53
N PHE A 258 -1.05 1.75 10.53
CA PHE A 258 0.16 1.76 9.70
C PHE A 258 0.33 3.09 8.97
N SER A 259 -0.73 3.58 8.31
CA SER A 259 -0.67 4.83 7.54
C SER A 259 -0.31 6.04 8.41
N CYS A 260 -0.90 6.12 9.61
CA CYS A 260 -0.61 7.19 10.56
C CYS A 260 0.84 7.22 11.03
N ARG A 261 1.53 6.07 11.06
CA ARG A 261 2.88 5.94 11.59
C ARG A 261 3.96 6.02 10.51
N TYR A 262 3.71 5.43 9.35
CA TYR A 262 4.74 5.18 8.34
C TYR A 262 4.49 5.88 7.00
N GLU A 263 3.26 6.30 6.70
CA GLU A 263 2.95 6.97 5.43
C GLU A 263 3.04 8.50 5.59
N ILE A 264 3.80 9.13 4.70
CA ILE A 264 4.02 10.59 4.70
C ILE A 264 2.76 11.35 4.26
N SER A 265 1.84 10.68 3.55
CA SER A 265 0.55 11.25 3.14
C SER A 265 -0.45 11.48 4.28
N GLY A 266 -0.13 11.02 5.48
CA GLY A 266 -0.99 11.10 6.66
C GLY A 266 -1.85 9.85 6.87
N CYS A 267 -2.72 9.92 7.87
CA CYS A 267 -3.61 8.84 8.25
C CYS A 267 -4.66 8.55 7.17
N ASN A 268 -4.60 7.35 6.60
CA ASN A 268 -5.64 6.82 5.74
C ASN A 268 -6.86 6.45 6.59
N SER A 269 -7.99 7.08 6.30
CA SER A 269 -9.25 6.84 6.99
C SER A 269 -10.41 6.81 6.01
N MET A 270 -11.45 6.07 6.36
CA MET A 270 -12.68 6.02 5.60
C MET A 270 -13.87 6.01 6.55
N SER A 271 -14.86 6.84 6.22
CA SER A 271 -16.12 6.90 6.94
C SER A 271 -17.25 6.34 6.08
N GLN A 272 -18.21 5.72 6.73
CA GLN A 272 -19.46 5.29 6.14
C GLN A 272 -20.62 5.80 7.01
N MET A 273 -21.51 6.57 6.39
CA MET A 273 -22.73 7.05 7.03
C MET A 273 -23.87 6.05 6.86
N ILE A 274 -24.70 5.95 7.89
CA ILE A 274 -25.99 5.28 7.88
C ILE A 274 -27.08 6.24 8.36
N THR A 275 -28.32 6.00 7.96
CA THR A 275 -29.48 6.78 8.37
C THR A 275 -30.40 5.94 9.24
N ILE A 276 -30.71 6.46 10.42
CA ILE A 276 -31.61 5.87 11.40
C ILE A 276 -32.89 6.70 11.40
N TYR A 277 -34.00 6.06 11.04
CA TYR A 277 -35.32 6.68 11.08
C TYR A 277 -36.07 6.17 12.30
N VAL A 278 -36.44 7.07 13.22
CA VAL A 278 -37.19 6.71 14.43
C VAL A 278 -38.64 7.15 14.26
N ARG A 279 -39.56 6.18 14.29
CA ARG A 279 -40.99 6.47 14.23
C ARG A 279 -41.51 7.04 15.54
N GLY A 280 -42.40 8.03 15.43
CA GLY A 280 -43.19 8.55 16.54
C GLY A 280 -44.19 7.52 17.07
N VAL A 281 -44.61 7.71 18.33
CA VAL A 281 -45.66 6.87 18.94
C VAL A 281 -47.03 7.42 18.52
N TYR A 282 -47.73 6.70 17.65
CA TYR A 282 -49.14 6.96 17.35
C TYR A 282 -50.03 6.14 18.30
N LEU A 283 -50.81 6.81 19.14
CA LEU A 283 -51.87 6.16 19.91
C LEU A 283 -53.03 5.80 18.95
N PRO A 284 -53.30 4.50 18.69
CA PRO A 284 -54.46 4.11 17.90
C PRO A 284 -55.73 4.48 18.67
N GLY A 285 -56.45 5.52 18.20
CA GLY A 285 -57.73 5.95 18.78
C GLY A 285 -57.89 7.44 19.05
N PHE A 286 -56.82 8.26 18.97
CA PHE A 286 -56.95 9.71 19.24
C PHE A 286 -57.48 10.53 18.05
N GLU A 287 -57.62 9.94 16.85
CA GLU A 287 -58.39 10.54 15.75
C GLU A 287 -59.90 10.38 15.94
N LEU A 288 -60.32 9.33 16.66
CA LEU A 288 -61.74 9.06 16.91
C LEU A 288 -62.34 10.05 17.92
N ILE A 289 -61.56 10.51 18.91
CA ILE A 289 -62.09 11.39 19.97
C ILE A 289 -62.53 12.76 19.44
N PRO A 290 -61.72 13.52 18.68
CA PRO A 290 -62.16 14.80 18.12
C PRO A 290 -63.22 14.62 17.02
N SER A 291 -63.14 13.55 16.22
CA SER A 291 -64.12 13.29 15.15
C SER A 291 -65.49 12.88 15.71
N LEU A 292 -65.54 12.00 16.72
CA LEU A 292 -66.77 11.65 17.44
C LEU A 292 -67.32 12.82 18.24
N ALA A 293 -66.47 13.66 18.84
CA ALA A 293 -66.92 14.87 19.53
C ALA A 293 -67.57 15.86 18.56
N MET A 294 -66.99 16.05 17.37
CA MET A 294 -67.57 16.88 16.30
C MET A 294 -68.88 16.30 15.76
N LEU A 295 -68.95 14.98 15.57
CA LEU A 295 -70.19 14.29 15.18
C LEU A 295 -71.28 14.40 16.25
N GLY A 296 -70.91 14.27 17.52
CA GLY A 296 -71.80 14.47 18.66
C GLY A 296 -72.30 15.91 18.78
N MET A 297 -71.44 16.90 18.55
CA MET A 297 -71.84 18.31 18.53
C MET A 297 -72.73 18.64 17.33
N ALA A 298 -72.42 18.14 16.14
CA ALA A 298 -73.25 18.30 14.95
C ALA A 298 -74.63 17.66 15.15
N ALA A 299 -74.68 16.45 15.72
CA ALA A 299 -75.93 15.77 16.07
C ALA A 299 -76.73 16.55 17.13
N ALA A 300 -76.09 17.12 18.15
CA ALA A 300 -76.75 17.93 19.16
C ALA A 300 -77.30 19.25 18.60
N VAL A 301 -76.61 19.88 17.65
CA VAL A 301 -77.11 21.09 16.95
C VAL A 301 -78.29 20.76 16.05
N ILE A 302 -78.27 19.61 15.36
CA ILE A 302 -79.39 19.14 14.54
C ILE A 302 -80.58 18.76 15.42
N ALA A 303 -80.37 18.05 16.53
CA ALA A 303 -81.43 17.67 17.47
C ALA A 303 -82.08 18.90 18.12
N ARG A 304 -81.29 19.92 18.49
CA ARG A 304 -81.83 21.18 19.01
C ARG A 304 -82.70 21.89 17.98
N ARG A 305 -82.31 21.85 16.70
CA ARG A 305 -83.10 22.47 15.62
C ARG A 305 -84.40 21.73 15.32
N GLY A 306 -84.45 20.42 15.54
CA GLY A 306 -85.69 19.63 15.40
C GLY A 306 -86.67 19.83 16.57
N MET A 307 -86.18 20.11 17.78
CA MET A 307 -87.04 20.42 18.93
C MET A 307 -87.68 21.81 18.86
N ASP A 308 -87.11 22.74 18.07
CA ASP A 308 -87.71 24.06 17.81
C ASP A 308 -88.82 23.98 16.73
N GLU A 309 -88.94 22.88 15.96
CA GLU A 309 -89.99 22.69 14.94
C GLU A 309 -91.23 21.94 15.47
N ASP A 310 -91.08 21.08 16.50
CA ASP A 310 -92.19 20.28 17.06
C ASP A 310 -93.10 21.05 18.06
N ASP A 311 -92.71 22.25 18.53
CA ASP A 311 -93.52 23.05 19.46
C ASP A 311 -94.51 24.02 18.76
N ASP A 312 -94.43 24.19 17.43
CA ASP A 312 -95.31 25.11 16.67
C ASP A 312 -96.54 24.40 16.02
N ASP A 313 -96.58 23.07 15.96
CA ASP A 313 -97.61 22.31 15.22
C ASP A 313 -98.91 21.99 15.99
N GLU A 314 -99.02 22.30 17.30
CA GLU A 314 -100.26 22.10 18.07
C GLU A 314 -101.24 23.30 18.05
N ALA A 315 -100.91 24.42 17.41
CA ALA A 315 -101.75 25.63 17.43
C ALA A 315 -102.73 25.77 16.24
N GLU A 316 -102.61 24.99 15.16
CA GLU A 316 -103.27 25.30 13.88
C GLU A 316 -104.61 24.57 13.58
N TRP A 317 -105.20 23.84 14.54
CA TRP A 317 -106.42 23.03 14.31
C TRP A 317 -107.74 23.56 14.91
N ARG A 318 -107.82 24.83 15.32
CA ARG A 318 -109.09 25.44 15.74
C ARG A 318 -109.24 26.89 15.29
N GLU A 319 -109.64 27.09 14.04
CA GLU A 319 -110.57 28.16 13.62
C GLU A 319 -110.89 28.04 12.11
N SER A 320 -111.81 27.14 11.77
CA SER A 320 -112.51 27.14 10.47
C SER A 320 -113.98 27.50 10.70
N ALA A 321 -114.30 28.79 10.62
CA ALA A 321 -115.56 29.36 10.11
C ALA A 321 -115.41 30.88 9.99
N PRO A 322 -115.72 31.49 8.83
CA PRO A 322 -117.04 32.10 8.71
C PRO A 322 -117.70 31.92 7.33
N GLY A 323 -119.03 32.03 7.32
CA GLY A 323 -119.88 31.69 6.17
C GLY A 323 -120.13 32.78 5.14
N LEU A 324 -120.61 32.35 3.97
CA LEU A 324 -121.94 32.64 3.43
C LEU A 324 -122.33 31.52 2.45
#